data_AF-A0A818E2Z6-F1
#
_entry.id   AF-A0A818E2Z6-F1
#
_cell.length_a   1.000
_cell.length_b   1.000
_cell.length_c   1.000
_cell.angle_alpha   90.00
_cell.angle_beta   90.00
_cell.angle_gamma   90.00
#
_symmetry.space_group_name_H-M   'P 1'
#
loop_
_entity.id
_entity.type
_entity.pdbx_description
1 polymer ?
#
loop_
_entity_poly.entity_id
_entity_poly.type
_entity_poly.pdbx_seq_one_letter_code
_entity_poly.pdbx_strand_id
1 'polypeptide(L)'
;MFFYFSHGLVGHRTPSNAADFSKPTVVVYYNVDYVRDTKGTNYVRNRILKIAKKLADENVNVGFAISNAEEFRHELNEYGIDDIKKDVKYVLGRGAADEKYKMSEDFTFELLEDFARKVANNDLEPYVKSQPIPEQTDDVKVVVGKNFNEIVNDKSKDGLIEV
;
A
#
# COMPACT_ATOMS: atom_id res chain seq x y z
N MET A 1 3.05 -8.50 -24.61
CA MET A 1 2.27 -7.24 -24.60
C MET A 1 3.02 -6.26 -23.73
N PHE A 2 3.60 -5.20 -24.31
CA PHE A 2 4.34 -4.20 -23.53
C PHE A 2 3.32 -3.31 -22.81
N PHE A 3 3.34 -3.29 -21.48
CA PHE A 3 2.50 -2.40 -20.68
C PHE A 3 3.03 -0.96 -20.81
N TYR A 4 2.22 -0.08 -21.39
CA TYR A 4 2.57 1.34 -21.55
C TYR A 4 2.16 2.10 -20.29
N PHE A 5 3.11 2.40 -19.41
CA PHE A 5 2.87 3.28 -18.27
C PHE A 5 2.96 4.75 -18.73
N SER A 6 1.87 5.49 -18.62
CA SER A 6 1.76 6.91 -19.02
C SER A 6 2.79 7.82 -18.34
N HIS A 7 3.28 7.44 -17.16
CA HIS A 7 4.26 8.19 -16.37
C HIS A 7 5.69 7.59 -16.40
N GLY A 8 5.95 6.69 -17.35
CA GLY A 8 7.20 5.92 -17.43
C GLY A 8 7.30 4.84 -16.34
N LEU A 9 8.46 4.19 -16.24
CA LEU A 9 8.67 3.06 -15.33
C LEU A 9 8.62 3.43 -13.84
N VAL A 10 8.93 4.68 -13.49
CA VAL A 10 8.84 5.21 -12.11
C VAL A 10 8.34 6.65 -12.17
N GLY A 11 7.03 6.83 -11.96
CA GLY A 11 6.38 8.15 -12.02
C GLY A 11 6.52 8.94 -10.72
N HIS A 12 6.51 10.27 -10.82
CA HIS A 12 6.24 11.14 -9.67
C HIS A 12 4.73 11.29 -9.53
N ARG A 13 4.19 10.67 -8.48
CA ARG A 13 2.76 10.62 -8.21
C ARG A 13 2.40 11.68 -7.17
N THR A 14 1.54 12.60 -7.58
CA THR A 14 0.98 13.71 -6.80
C THR A 14 -0.54 13.51 -6.65
N PRO A 15 -1.21 14.20 -5.72
CA PRO A 15 -2.66 14.05 -5.56
C PRO A 15 -3.45 14.32 -6.85
N SER A 16 -2.94 15.18 -7.73
CA SER A 16 -3.60 15.56 -9.00
C SER A 16 -3.52 14.49 -10.09
N ASN A 17 -2.57 13.56 -10.03
CA ASN A 17 -2.36 12.53 -11.06
C ASN A 17 -2.45 11.10 -10.50
N ALA A 18 -2.78 10.93 -9.22
CA ALA A 18 -2.81 9.63 -8.56
C ALA A 18 -3.74 8.61 -9.25
N ALA A 19 -4.82 9.08 -9.88
CA ALA A 19 -5.78 8.25 -10.61
C ALA A 19 -5.22 7.67 -11.93
N ASP A 20 -4.14 8.24 -12.46
CA ASP A 20 -3.56 7.83 -13.74
C ASP A 20 -2.66 6.59 -13.61
N PHE A 21 -2.33 6.18 -12.38
CA PHE A 21 -1.47 5.03 -12.10
C PHE A 21 -2.29 3.73 -12.10
N SER A 22 -2.01 2.86 -13.08
CA SER A 22 -2.65 1.56 -13.23
C SER A 22 -2.19 0.55 -12.18
N LYS A 23 -3.03 -0.47 -11.95
CA LYS A 23 -2.75 -1.56 -11.01
C LYS A 23 -2.31 -2.81 -11.79
N PRO A 24 -1.47 -3.68 -11.19
CA PRO A 24 -0.88 -3.55 -9.86
C PRO A 24 0.22 -2.48 -9.82
N THR A 25 0.35 -1.78 -8.69
CA THR A 25 1.33 -0.69 -8.50
C THR A 25 1.95 -0.72 -7.12
N VAL A 26 3.21 -0.31 -7.03
CA VAL A 26 3.94 -0.09 -5.79
C VAL A 26 4.40 1.36 -5.71
N VAL A 27 4.09 2.01 -4.59
CA VAL A 27 4.42 3.42 -4.35
C VAL A 27 5.34 3.54 -3.14
N VAL A 28 6.44 4.27 -3.30
CA VAL A 28 7.37 4.59 -2.22
C VAL A 28 7.15 6.04 -1.77
N TYR A 29 6.73 6.22 -0.52
CA TYR A 29 6.42 7.51 0.10
C TYR A 29 7.60 7.96 0.95
N TYR A 30 8.11 9.15 0.67
CA TYR A 30 9.18 9.81 1.44
C TYR A 30 9.14 11.31 1.18
N ASN A 31 10.15 12.08 1.60
CA ASN A 31 10.25 13.50 1.29
C ASN A 31 10.63 13.75 -0.19
N VAL A 32 9.73 13.40 -1.12
CA VAL A 32 9.87 13.71 -2.55
C VAL A 32 9.74 15.22 -2.72
N ASP A 33 10.82 15.88 -3.12
CA ASP A 33 10.84 17.33 -3.32
C ASP A 33 11.79 17.68 -4.46
N TYR A 34 11.24 17.94 -5.64
CA TYR A 34 12.02 18.32 -6.81
C TYR A 34 12.50 19.78 -6.80
N VAL A 35 12.06 20.60 -5.83
CA VAL A 35 12.45 22.01 -5.69
C VAL A 35 13.61 22.15 -4.70
N ARG A 36 13.51 21.51 -3.53
CA ARG A 36 14.49 21.65 -2.44
C ARG A 36 15.45 20.47 -2.34
N ASP A 37 15.06 19.27 -2.77
CA ASP A 37 15.89 18.06 -2.70
C ASP A 37 15.83 17.19 -3.99
N THR A 38 16.14 17.83 -5.12
CA THR A 38 16.19 17.16 -6.42
C THR A 38 17.18 15.99 -6.44
N LYS A 39 18.30 16.09 -5.70
CA LYS A 39 19.35 15.05 -5.67
C LYS A 39 18.90 13.82 -4.89
N GLY A 40 18.36 13.98 -3.68
CA GLY A 40 17.86 12.88 -2.86
C GLY A 40 16.69 12.19 -3.54
N THR A 41 15.76 12.97 -4.10
CA THR A 41 14.64 12.46 -4.89
C THR A 41 15.11 11.62 -6.07
N ASN A 42 16.04 12.13 -6.88
CA ASN A 42 16.57 11.39 -8.03
C ASN A 42 17.38 10.16 -7.62
N TYR A 43 18.11 10.19 -6.51
CA TYR A 43 18.83 9.02 -6.01
C TYR A 43 17.89 7.85 -5.75
N VAL A 44 16.83 8.07 -4.97
CA VAL A 44 15.85 7.02 -4.65
C VAL A 44 15.13 6.57 -5.92
N ARG A 45 14.64 7.51 -6.73
CA ARG A 45 13.95 7.20 -8.01
C ARG A 45 14.81 6.35 -8.93
N ASN A 46 16.09 6.66 -9.10
CA ASN A 46 16.99 5.93 -9.99
C ASN A 46 17.31 4.52 -9.47
N ARG A 47 17.32 4.30 -8.16
CA ARG A 47 17.44 2.96 -7.57
C ARG A 47 16.18 2.14 -7.82
N ILE A 48 15.00 2.72 -7.64
CA ILE A 48 13.71 2.08 -7.98
C ILE A 48 13.65 1.78 -9.49
N LEU A 49 14.15 2.68 -10.34
CA LEU A 49 14.17 2.49 -11.79
C LEU A 49 14.97 1.25 -12.22
N LYS A 50 16.06 0.93 -11.51
CA LYS A 50 16.83 -0.30 -11.77
C LYS A 50 16.00 -1.55 -11.46
N ILE A 51 15.25 -1.54 -10.35
CA ILE A 51 14.34 -2.62 -9.97
C ILE A 51 13.22 -2.74 -11.00
N ALA A 52 12.56 -1.63 -11.34
CA ALA A 52 11.46 -1.59 -12.31
C ALA A 52 11.88 -2.15 -13.67
N LYS A 53 13.09 -1.79 -14.15
CA LYS A 53 13.65 -2.36 -15.39
C LYS A 53 13.87 -3.87 -15.28
N LYS A 54 14.52 -4.32 -14.20
CA LYS A 54 14.76 -5.75 -13.96
C LYS A 54 13.46 -6.54 -13.96
N LEU A 55 12.44 -6.08 -13.24
CA LEU A 55 11.13 -6.73 -13.19
C LEU A 55 10.43 -6.72 -14.55
N ALA A 56 10.54 -5.64 -15.31
CA ALA A 56 10.01 -5.57 -16.67
C ALA A 56 10.71 -6.56 -17.62
N ASP A 57 12.04 -6.69 -17.53
CA ASP A 57 12.83 -7.66 -18.32
C ASP A 57 12.44 -9.11 -17.98
N GLU A 58 12.01 -9.35 -16.74
CA GLU A 58 11.48 -10.63 -16.26
C GLU A 58 9.96 -10.81 -16.52
N ASN A 59 9.32 -9.88 -17.24
CA ASN A 59 7.88 -9.87 -17.54
C ASN A 59 6.95 -9.82 -16.30
N VAL A 60 7.44 -9.29 -15.18
CA VAL A 60 6.60 -9.03 -14.00
C VAL A 60 5.79 -7.76 -14.23
N ASN A 61 4.46 -7.89 -14.28
CA ASN A 61 3.56 -6.76 -14.49
C ASN A 61 3.33 -6.02 -13.17
N VAL A 62 4.09 -4.94 -12.93
CA VAL A 62 3.89 -4.04 -11.77
C VAL A 62 4.39 -2.63 -12.08
N GLY A 63 3.57 -1.62 -11.80
CA GLY A 63 3.92 -0.22 -11.91
C GLY A 63 4.68 0.29 -10.68
N PHE A 64 5.51 1.31 -10.85
CA PHE A 64 6.19 1.98 -9.73
C PHE A 64 5.94 3.49 -9.73
N ALA A 65 5.83 4.04 -8.53
CA ALA A 65 5.81 5.48 -8.33
C ALA A 65 6.54 5.90 -7.05
N ILE A 66 6.87 7.19 -6.99
CA ILE A 66 7.29 7.88 -5.77
C ILE A 66 6.27 8.97 -5.43
N SER A 67 6.01 9.17 -4.16
CA SER A 67 5.08 10.19 -3.67
C SER A 67 5.66 10.91 -2.47
N ASN A 68 5.29 12.19 -2.33
CA ASN A 68 5.61 12.92 -1.11
C ASN A 68 4.73 12.37 0.04
N ALA A 69 5.36 11.94 1.14
CA ALA A 69 4.63 11.35 2.26
C ALA A 69 3.64 12.35 2.91
N GLU A 70 4.01 13.62 3.01
CA GLU A 70 3.18 14.68 3.60
C GLU A 70 1.94 14.98 2.76
N GLU A 71 2.09 15.05 1.43
CA GLU A 71 0.97 15.27 0.50
C GLU A 71 -0.03 14.11 0.50
N PHE A 72 0.41 12.91 0.89
CA PHE A 72 -0.39 11.68 0.94
C PHE A 72 -0.67 11.20 2.36
N ARG A 73 -0.63 12.09 3.36
CA ARG A 73 -0.89 11.73 4.77
C ARG A 73 -2.21 10.97 4.95
N HIS A 74 -3.29 11.43 4.33
CA HIS A 74 -4.59 10.76 4.45
C HIS A 74 -4.55 9.32 3.94
N GLU A 75 -3.85 9.08 2.83
CA GLU A 75 -3.67 7.73 2.28
C GLU A 75 -2.80 6.88 3.21
N LEU A 76 -1.68 7.40 3.71
CA LEU A 76 -0.83 6.71 4.69
C LEU A 76 -1.59 6.31 5.96
N ASN A 77 -2.48 7.19 6.46
CA ASN A 77 -3.34 6.90 7.60
C ASN A 77 -4.29 5.72 7.32
N GLU A 78 -4.75 5.51 6.08
CA GLU A 78 -5.54 4.32 5.73
C GLU A 78 -4.77 3.03 5.92
N TYR A 79 -3.44 3.08 5.89
CA TYR A 79 -2.53 1.97 6.15
C TYR A 79 -1.99 1.96 7.59
N GLY A 80 -2.59 2.75 8.49
CA GLY A 80 -2.17 2.85 9.89
C GLY A 80 -0.76 3.43 10.04
N ILE A 81 -0.42 4.41 9.21
CA ILE A 81 0.81 5.21 9.32
C ILE A 81 0.38 6.62 9.69
N ASP A 82 0.12 6.84 10.97
CA ASP A 82 -0.40 8.12 11.48
C ASP A 82 0.71 9.13 11.79
N ASP A 83 1.91 8.64 12.14
CA ASP A 83 3.10 9.44 12.42
C ASP A 83 4.15 9.27 11.31
N ILE A 84 4.19 10.24 10.41
CA ILE A 84 5.15 10.29 9.30
C ILE A 84 6.49 10.76 9.84
N LYS A 85 7.44 9.84 9.90
CA LYS A 85 8.78 10.11 10.40
C LYS A 85 9.66 10.68 9.30
N LYS A 86 10.46 11.68 9.66
CA LYS A 86 11.49 12.24 8.78
C LYS A 86 12.48 11.14 8.36
N ASP A 87 12.93 11.19 7.12
CA ASP A 87 13.94 10.29 6.52
C ASP A 87 13.54 8.80 6.42
N VAL A 88 12.32 8.44 6.84
CA VAL A 88 11.73 7.11 6.64
C VAL A 88 11.06 7.02 5.27
N LYS A 89 11.10 5.83 4.68
CA LYS A 89 10.40 5.50 3.43
C LYS A 89 9.34 4.46 3.70
N TYR A 90 8.11 4.74 3.32
CA TYR A 90 6.99 3.82 3.44
C TYR A 90 6.69 3.21 2.07
N VAL A 91 6.32 1.92 2.02
CA VAL A 91 6.02 1.24 0.75
C VAL A 91 4.62 0.65 0.84
N LEU A 92 3.76 1.07 -0.08
CA LEU A 92 2.40 0.58 -0.21
C LEU A 92 2.19 0.00 -1.60
N GLY A 93 1.41 -1.08 -1.67
CA GLY A 93 1.07 -1.76 -2.92
C GLY A 93 -0.44 -1.77 -3.16
N ARG A 94 -0.84 -1.72 -4.43
CA ARG A 94 -2.19 -2.08 -4.88
C ARG A 94 -2.12 -3.28 -5.81
N GLY A 95 -2.85 -4.33 -5.49
CA GLY A 95 -3.00 -5.53 -6.33
C GLY A 95 -3.85 -5.26 -7.57
N ALA A 96 -3.88 -6.23 -8.49
CA ALA A 96 -4.64 -6.13 -9.73
C ALA A 96 -6.16 -6.05 -9.49
N ALA A 97 -6.66 -6.66 -8.41
CA ALA A 97 -8.06 -6.57 -7.99
C ALA A 97 -8.28 -5.50 -6.91
N ASP A 98 -7.37 -4.53 -6.82
CA ASP A 98 -7.40 -3.40 -5.92
C ASP A 98 -7.13 -3.70 -4.43
N GLU A 99 -6.58 -4.88 -4.14
CA GLU A 99 -6.11 -5.25 -2.81
C GLU A 99 -5.10 -4.24 -2.28
N LYS A 100 -5.14 -3.97 -0.98
CA LYS A 100 -4.21 -3.05 -0.31
C LYS A 100 -3.07 -3.87 0.29
N TYR A 101 -1.82 -3.47 0.10
CA TYR A 101 -0.66 -4.09 0.74
C TYR A 101 0.22 -3.03 1.39
N LYS A 102 0.82 -3.39 2.52
CA LYS A 102 1.76 -2.56 3.27
C LYS A 102 3.02 -3.37 3.55
N MET A 103 4.17 -2.85 3.16
CA MET A 103 5.45 -3.40 3.61
C MET A 103 5.65 -3.04 5.08
N SER A 104 5.92 -4.02 5.93
CA SER A 104 6.03 -3.81 7.39
C SER A 104 7.47 -3.75 7.86
N GLU A 105 8.39 -4.29 7.06
CA GLU A 105 9.82 -4.29 7.28
C GLU A 105 10.45 -2.93 6.98
N ASP A 106 11.60 -2.66 7.61
CA ASP A 106 12.36 -1.45 7.31
C ASP A 106 12.81 -1.43 5.86
N PHE A 107 12.66 -0.27 5.22
CA PHE A 107 12.91 -0.12 3.79
C PHE A 107 14.36 -0.47 3.40
N THR A 108 14.49 -1.40 2.46
CA THR A 108 15.68 -1.60 1.64
C THR A 108 15.27 -1.75 0.17
N PHE A 109 16.21 -1.61 -0.76
CA PHE A 109 15.91 -1.79 -2.18
C PHE A 109 15.66 -3.26 -2.53
N GLU A 110 16.30 -4.16 -1.80
CA GLU A 110 16.15 -5.61 -1.93
C GLU A 110 14.75 -6.05 -1.48
N LEU A 111 14.29 -5.53 -0.33
CA LEU A 111 12.95 -5.82 0.17
C LEU A 111 11.85 -5.15 -0.67
N LEU A 112 12.11 -3.97 -1.24
CA LEU A 112 11.19 -3.34 -2.20
C LEU A 112 11.00 -4.21 -3.44
N GLU A 113 12.08 -4.79 -3.97
CA GLU A 113 12.00 -5.70 -5.12
C GLU A 113 11.16 -6.95 -4.79
N ASP A 114 11.43 -7.59 -3.65
CA ASP A 114 10.67 -8.76 -3.19
C ASP A 114 9.18 -8.42 -2.97
N PHE A 115 8.90 -7.32 -2.28
CA PHE A 115 7.54 -6.83 -2.07
C PHE A 115 6.81 -6.61 -3.40
N ALA A 116 7.45 -5.97 -4.38
CA ALA A 116 6.83 -5.70 -5.68
C ALA A 116 6.50 -6.98 -6.46
N ARG A 117 7.33 -8.02 -6.38
CA ARG A 117 7.03 -9.34 -6.96
C ARG A 117 5.80 -9.96 -6.31
N LYS A 118 5.75 -9.94 -4.97
CA LYS A 118 4.63 -10.53 -4.24
C LYS A 118 3.32 -9.75 -4.47
N VAL A 119 3.37 -8.43 -4.60
CA VAL A 119 2.22 -7.60 -5.01
C VAL A 119 1.76 -7.98 -6.42
N ALA A 120 2.68 -8.14 -7.37
CA ALA A 120 2.35 -8.50 -8.76
C ALA A 120 1.68 -9.87 -8.87
N ASN A 121 2.10 -10.81 -8.01
CA ASN A 121 1.60 -12.19 -8.00
C ASN A 121 0.39 -12.41 -7.09
N ASN A 122 -0.02 -11.42 -6.29
CA ASN A 122 -1.02 -11.58 -5.22
C ASN A 122 -0.59 -12.60 -4.13
N ASP A 123 0.70 -12.60 -3.77
CA ASP A 123 1.30 -13.52 -2.79
C ASP A 123 1.43 -12.92 -1.37
N LEU A 124 0.74 -11.80 -1.11
CA LEU A 124 0.73 -11.11 0.19
C LEU A 124 -0.65 -11.20 0.82
N GLU A 125 -0.71 -11.21 2.16
CA GLU A 125 -1.95 -10.96 2.88
C GLU A 125 -2.39 -9.51 2.67
N PRO A 126 -3.63 -9.25 2.20
CA PRO A 126 -4.14 -7.90 2.07
C PRO A 126 -4.19 -7.19 3.42
N TYR A 127 -3.72 -5.94 3.44
CA TYR A 127 -3.85 -5.05 4.57
C TYR A 127 -5.32 -4.70 4.79
N VAL A 128 -5.82 -5.00 5.99
CA VAL A 128 -7.11 -4.55 6.50
C VAL A 128 -6.87 -3.60 7.65
N LYS A 129 -7.39 -2.37 7.55
CA LYS A 129 -7.32 -1.40 8.64
C LYS A 129 -8.18 -1.91 9.80
N SER A 130 -7.56 -2.50 10.81
CA SER A 130 -8.24 -2.85 12.05
C SER A 130 -8.40 -1.56 12.86
N GLN A 131 -9.64 -1.14 13.10
CA GLN A 131 -9.89 -0.26 14.24
C GLN A 131 -9.50 -1.03 15.52
N PRO A 132 -8.99 -0.36 16.57
CA PRO A 132 -8.90 -0.99 17.88
C PRO A 132 -10.30 -1.52 18.24
N ILE A 133 -10.38 -2.72 18.80
CA ILE A 133 -11.62 -3.20 19.41
C ILE A 133 -11.95 -2.14 20.46
N PRO A 134 -13.11 -1.46 20.40
CA PRO A 134 -13.47 -0.52 21.45
C PRO A 134 -13.38 -1.27 22.78
N GLU A 135 -12.75 -0.67 23.80
CA GLU A 135 -12.77 -1.24 25.14
C GLU A 135 -14.22 -1.61 25.46
N GLN A 136 -14.46 -2.88 25.80
CA GLN A 136 -15.77 -3.34 26.21
C GLN A 136 -16.16 -2.50 27.43
N THR A 137 -17.02 -1.50 27.22
CA THR A 137 -17.90 -1.04 28.27
C THR A 137 -18.98 -2.09 28.40
N ASP A 138 -19.28 -2.51 29.63
CA ASP A 138 -20.01 -3.73 30.00
C ASP A 138 -21.44 -3.91 29.43
N ASP A 139 -21.85 -3.18 28.39
CA ASP A 139 -23.23 -3.21 27.88
C ASP A 139 -23.38 -3.24 26.35
N VAL A 140 -22.31 -3.28 25.54
CA VAL A 140 -22.46 -3.37 24.07
C VAL A 140 -21.41 -4.29 23.42
N LYS A 141 -21.86 -5.41 22.85
CA LYS A 141 -21.06 -6.28 21.98
C LYS A 141 -20.94 -5.67 20.58
N VAL A 142 -19.81 -5.05 20.28
CA VAL A 142 -19.47 -4.60 18.92
C VAL A 142 -18.74 -5.73 18.19
N VAL A 143 -19.34 -6.24 17.12
CA VAL A 143 -18.71 -7.22 16.21
C VAL A 143 -17.92 -6.44 15.16
N VAL A 144 -16.59 -6.57 15.16
CA VAL A 144 -15.71 -6.08 14.07
C VAL A 144 -15.23 -7.24 13.20
N GLY A 145 -14.99 -6.96 11.91
CA GLY A 145 -14.85 -7.94 10.81
C GLY A 145 -13.83 -9.06 10.95
N LYS A 146 -12.98 -9.09 11.99
CA LYS A 146 -12.14 -10.25 12.33
C LYS A 146 -12.91 -11.41 12.95
N ASN A 147 -14.12 -11.18 13.48
CA ASN A 147 -14.93 -12.21 14.14
C ASN A 147 -16.02 -12.80 13.25
N PHE A 148 -16.09 -12.46 11.95
CA PHE A 148 -17.18 -12.91 11.09
C PHE A 148 -17.14 -14.43 10.84
N ASN A 149 -15.94 -15.02 10.76
CA ASN A 149 -15.78 -16.45 10.51
C ASN A 149 -15.96 -17.34 11.76
N GLU A 150 -15.86 -16.79 12.97
CA GLU A 150 -16.09 -17.56 14.20
C GLU A 150 -17.56 -17.54 14.65
N ILE A 151 -18.34 -16.50 14.31
CA ILE A 151 -19.73 -16.39 14.77
C ILE A 151 -20.72 -17.10 13.82
N VAL A 152 -20.40 -17.24 12.53
CA VAL A 152 -21.36 -17.78 11.54
C VAL A 152 -21.50 -19.32 11.59
N ASN A 153 -20.66 -20.03 12.35
CA ASN A 153 -20.72 -21.49 12.45
C ASN A 153 -21.31 -22.05 13.74
N ASP A 154 -21.77 -21.22 14.68
CA ASP A 154 -22.50 -21.73 15.84
C ASP A 154 -24.00 -21.78 15.52
N LYS A 155 -24.48 -22.95 15.10
CA LYS A 155 -25.90 -23.28 14.85
C LYS A 155 -26.75 -23.32 16.13
N SER A 156 -26.41 -22.54 17.15
CA SER A 156 -27.12 -22.52 18.41
C SER A 156 -27.21 -21.11 18.98
N LYS A 157 -28.12 -20.30 18.43
CA LYS A 157 -29.03 -19.42 19.20
C LYS A 157 -29.91 -18.59 18.28
N ASP A 158 -31.22 -18.83 18.41
CA ASP A 158 -32.26 -17.92 17.96
C ASP A 158 -32.06 -16.53 18.59
N GLY A 159 -32.07 -15.49 17.77
CA GLY A 159 -32.04 -14.10 18.20
C GLY A 159 -32.71 -13.20 17.17
N LEU A 160 -33.87 -12.67 17.52
CA LEU A 160 -34.70 -11.77 16.73
C LEU A 160 -33.93 -10.52 16.25
N ILE A 161 -34.17 -10.12 14.99
CA ILE A 161 -33.75 -8.84 14.42
C ILE A 161 -35.01 -7.97 14.29
N GLU A 162 -35.03 -6.80 14.91
CA GLU A 162 -35.97 -5.73 14.54
C GLU A 162 -35.38 -4.94 13.37
N VAL A 163 -36.23 -4.66 12.38
CA VAL A 163 -35.95 -3.87 11.17
C VAL A 163 -36.05 -2.37 11.41
#